data_AF-A0A0G2HM06-F1
#
_entry.id   AF-A0A0G2HM06-F1
#
_cell.length_a   1.000
_cell.length_b   1.000
_cell.length_c   1.000
_cell.angle_alpha   90.00
_cell.angle_beta   90.00
_cell.angle_gamma   90.00
#
_symmetry.space_group_name_H-M   'P 1'
#
loop_
_entity.id
_entity.type
_entity.pdbx_description
1 polymer ?
#
loop_
_entity_poly.entity_id
_entity_poly.type
_entity_poly.pdbx_seq_one_letter_code
_entity_poly.pdbx_strand_id
1 'polypeptide(L)'
;MSHLYSFSFNPNPNWSKQLCEQPEILKYMEDTVDKFDIRKHVHPSVLCTGAKWHNELGKWEVNLEDLESGIEYSRYATIFVSAVGAISFPRDVKFPGMENFKGHMFHTARWDHSVSYANKRVAVIGNGCSAAQVVPAVAEKAAFVKQYARSGQWFHARPNRYYTELDKFMFKWMPLWARLLRLKIFLDADEETTTYFPTTKGVKMRAQVESESKKYIKSKTPEKFWNHIIPKFPLGCKRRMFDPGYLDALNRHNVELLPEGIQEMTETGIVSASGEQDDFDIIVLATGFQVSEFLTPMHITGADGRALHKQWRECRGAQAYLGTYVHNFPNLAILFGPNTFPANNSALFACEMQVDFAVKSLFTPLLDRRADIIEVKQTAENFTTNAIHRELSNTVFSGDCSNWYIGKFGRNAASWPGPARSYWAATYFPDWSAFNLIGGSRLWPLYTFRRWLLNSGLLTKALSILGIAAAAALSGGREVSIARLAGLKAMATSAFV
;
A
#
# COMPACT_ATOMS: atom_id res chain seq x y z
N MET A 1 -9.65 -10.08 9.92
CA MET A 1 -8.69 -9.16 9.29
C MET A 1 -9.20 -7.73 9.15
N SER A 2 -10.51 -7.42 9.09
CA SER A 2 -11.02 -6.03 8.97
C SER A 2 -10.52 -5.08 10.07
N HIS A 3 -10.44 -5.54 11.34
CA HIS A 3 -9.84 -4.75 12.43
C HIS A 3 -8.34 -4.47 12.28
N LEU A 4 -7.61 -5.24 11.45
CA LEU A 4 -6.21 -4.97 11.10
C LEU A 4 -6.09 -4.15 9.81
N TYR A 5 -7.00 -4.35 8.86
CA TYR A 5 -7.14 -3.57 7.63
C TYR A 5 -8.02 -2.33 7.85
N SER A 6 -7.67 -1.56 8.89
CA SER A 6 -8.26 -0.26 9.24
C SER A 6 -7.15 0.63 9.79
N PHE A 7 -7.32 1.94 9.80
CA PHE A 7 -6.34 2.86 10.38
C PHE A 7 -6.19 2.60 11.88
N SER A 8 -4.94 2.57 12.36
CA SER A 8 -4.62 2.36 13.77
C SER A 8 -5.12 3.51 14.66
N PHE A 9 -5.17 4.72 14.12
CA PHE A 9 -5.70 5.92 14.78
C PHE A 9 -7.23 6.05 14.70
N ASN A 10 -7.89 5.27 13.84
CA ASN A 10 -9.36 5.29 13.69
C ASN A 10 -9.96 3.87 13.64
N PRO A 11 -9.89 3.09 14.74
CA PRO A 11 -10.49 1.77 14.78
C PRO A 11 -12.01 1.84 14.61
N ASN A 12 -12.58 0.92 13.82
CA ASN A 12 -14.03 0.79 13.63
C ASN A 12 -14.58 -0.38 14.48
N PRO A 13 -15.46 -0.12 15.46
CA PRO A 13 -16.09 -1.17 16.27
C PRO A 13 -17.27 -1.85 15.57
N ASN A 14 -17.77 -1.29 14.46
CA ASN A 14 -19.02 -1.69 13.82
C ASN A 14 -18.82 -2.61 12.60
N TRP A 15 -17.62 -3.15 12.39
CA TRP A 15 -17.41 -4.12 11.32
C TRP A 15 -18.45 -5.25 11.39
N SER A 16 -19.03 -5.62 10.25
CA SER A 16 -20.06 -6.65 10.16
C SER A 16 -19.50 -8.05 10.35
N LYS A 17 -18.26 -8.28 9.88
CA LYS A 17 -17.57 -9.58 9.93
C LYS A 17 -16.05 -9.47 9.83
N GLN A 18 -15.37 -10.61 9.95
CA GLN A 18 -13.91 -10.67 9.99
C GLN A 18 -13.23 -10.26 8.67
N LEU A 19 -13.88 -10.49 7.52
CA LEU A 19 -13.42 -10.15 6.18
C LEU A 19 -14.59 -9.49 5.44
N CYS A 20 -14.68 -8.17 5.53
CA CYS A 20 -15.76 -7.38 4.94
C CYS A 20 -15.58 -7.18 3.43
N GLU A 21 -16.68 -6.95 2.74
CA GLU A 21 -16.72 -6.63 1.32
C GLU A 21 -16.28 -5.18 1.03
N GLN A 22 -15.96 -4.91 -0.23
CA GLN A 22 -15.53 -3.60 -0.70
C GLN A 22 -16.47 -2.44 -0.29
N PRO A 23 -17.82 -2.54 -0.34
CA PRO A 23 -18.68 -1.42 0.03
C PRO A 23 -18.55 -0.99 1.49
N GLU A 24 -18.38 -1.94 2.41
CA GLU A 24 -18.22 -1.63 3.83
C GLU A 24 -16.86 -0.99 4.10
N ILE A 25 -15.82 -1.44 3.40
CA ILE A 25 -14.47 -0.85 3.49
C ILE A 25 -14.48 0.57 2.92
N LEU A 26 -15.15 0.81 1.78
CA LEU A 26 -15.27 2.13 1.17
C LEU A 26 -15.99 3.10 2.12
N LYS A 27 -17.12 2.69 2.67
CA LYS A 27 -17.87 3.48 3.65
C LYS A 27 -16.98 3.87 4.85
N TYR A 28 -16.21 2.93 5.39
CA TYR A 28 -15.28 3.23 6.47
C TYR A 28 -14.22 4.28 6.09
N MET A 29 -13.71 4.25 4.84
CA MET A 29 -12.76 5.26 4.36
C MET A 29 -13.43 6.63 4.22
N GLU A 30 -14.63 6.69 3.65
CA GLU A 30 -15.40 7.94 3.51
C GLU A 30 -15.74 8.55 4.88
N ASP A 31 -16.25 7.73 5.81
CA ASP A 31 -16.53 8.13 7.19
C ASP A 31 -15.25 8.66 7.89
N THR A 32 -14.09 8.08 7.58
CA THR A 32 -12.80 8.56 8.11
C THR A 32 -12.43 9.92 7.52
N VAL A 33 -12.58 10.10 6.21
CA VAL A 33 -12.32 11.39 5.53
C VAL A 33 -13.17 12.50 6.13
N ASP A 34 -14.45 12.22 6.40
CA ASP A 34 -15.38 13.19 6.97
C ASP A 34 -15.08 13.46 8.46
N LYS A 35 -14.79 12.42 9.24
CA LYS A 35 -14.44 12.55 10.67
C LYS A 35 -13.21 13.44 10.91
N PHE A 36 -12.23 13.41 10.01
CA PHE A 36 -11.00 14.20 10.12
C PHE A 36 -11.01 15.45 9.23
N ASP A 37 -12.15 15.81 8.64
CA ASP A 37 -12.33 17.01 7.81
C ASP A 37 -11.29 17.13 6.67
N ILE A 38 -10.99 16.01 6.04
CA ILE A 38 -9.98 15.91 4.97
C ILE A 38 -10.56 16.27 3.61
N ARG A 39 -11.88 16.13 3.43
CA ARG A 39 -12.54 16.25 2.12
C ARG A 39 -12.25 17.58 1.41
N LYS A 40 -12.17 18.69 2.16
CA LYS A 40 -11.85 20.03 1.65
C LYS A 40 -10.43 20.18 1.06
N HIS A 41 -9.55 19.22 1.30
CA HIS A 41 -8.19 19.17 0.78
C HIS A 41 -8.04 18.20 -0.40
N VAL A 42 -9.12 17.52 -0.80
CA VAL A 42 -9.14 16.58 -1.91
C VAL A 42 -9.76 17.27 -3.12
N HIS A 43 -9.03 17.26 -4.23
CA HIS A 43 -9.51 17.74 -5.52
C HIS A 43 -9.79 16.52 -6.41
N PRO A 44 -11.04 16.00 -6.42
CA PRO A 44 -11.41 14.91 -7.32
C PRO A 44 -11.37 15.40 -8.78
N SER A 45 -11.43 14.47 -9.73
CA SER A 45 -11.37 14.77 -11.17
C SER A 45 -10.12 15.54 -11.62
N VAL A 46 -9.05 15.59 -10.81
CA VAL A 46 -7.77 16.20 -11.17
C VAL A 46 -6.70 15.13 -11.27
N LEU A 47 -6.10 14.99 -12.45
CA LEU A 47 -5.00 14.07 -12.71
C LEU A 47 -3.65 14.77 -12.51
N CYS A 48 -2.78 14.19 -11.70
CA CYS A 48 -1.37 14.60 -11.65
C CYS A 48 -0.60 13.90 -12.78
N THR A 49 -0.08 14.66 -13.74
CA THR A 49 0.64 14.12 -14.91
C THR A 49 2.15 14.01 -14.66
N GLY A 50 2.68 14.74 -13.68
CA GLY A 50 4.11 14.73 -13.38
C GLY A 50 4.54 15.82 -12.41
N ALA A 51 5.83 15.83 -12.10
CA ALA A 51 6.42 16.89 -11.30
C ALA A 51 7.90 17.09 -11.65
N LYS A 52 8.39 18.34 -11.57
CA LYS A 52 9.79 18.69 -11.81
C LYS A 52 10.34 19.47 -10.62
N TRP A 53 11.50 19.06 -10.13
CA TRP A 53 12.21 19.82 -9.12
C TRP A 53 12.91 21.04 -9.74
N HIS A 54 12.77 22.20 -9.09
CA HIS A 54 13.47 23.43 -9.44
C HIS A 54 14.47 23.79 -8.34
N ASN A 55 15.76 23.60 -8.64
CA ASN A 55 16.86 23.87 -7.68
C ASN A 55 16.86 25.33 -7.19
N GLU A 56 16.68 26.28 -8.10
CA GLU A 56 16.67 27.72 -7.79
C GLU A 56 15.56 28.10 -6.79
N LEU A 57 14.44 27.39 -6.83
CA LEU A 57 13.26 27.68 -6.00
C LEU A 57 13.19 26.80 -4.75
N GLY A 58 13.92 25.67 -4.72
CA GLY A 58 13.78 24.64 -3.70
C GLY A 58 12.37 24.04 -3.65
N LYS A 59 11.70 23.90 -4.80
CA LYS A 59 10.30 23.46 -4.90
C LYS A 59 10.05 22.52 -6.08
N TRP A 60 9.01 21.71 -5.94
CA TRP A 60 8.40 20.94 -7.01
C TRP A 60 7.42 21.82 -7.78
N GLU A 61 7.54 21.86 -9.11
CA GLU A 61 6.46 22.23 -10.02
C GLU A 61 5.67 20.96 -10.34
N VAL A 62 4.41 20.91 -9.91
CA VAL A 62 3.52 19.76 -10.09
C VAL A 62 2.54 20.08 -11.22
N ASN A 63 2.49 19.22 -12.23
CA ASN A 63 1.64 19.36 -13.40
C ASN A 63 0.34 18.60 -13.19
N LEU A 64 -0.77 19.29 -13.45
CA LEU A 64 -2.12 18.86 -13.15
C LEU A 64 -3.01 19.06 -14.37
N GLU A 65 -3.96 18.16 -14.56
CA GLU A 65 -4.99 18.22 -15.59
C GLU A 65 -6.35 18.09 -14.91
N ASP A 66 -7.23 19.06 -15.15
CA ASP A 66 -8.63 18.96 -14.77
C ASP A 66 -9.37 18.10 -15.81
N LEU A 67 -9.86 16.92 -15.41
CA LEU A 67 -10.45 15.94 -16.31
C LEU A 67 -11.87 16.31 -16.80
N GLU A 68 -12.51 17.29 -16.16
CA GLU A 68 -13.84 17.77 -16.56
C GLU A 68 -13.73 18.85 -17.63
N SER A 69 -12.77 19.77 -17.48
CA SER A 69 -12.55 20.89 -18.41
C SER A 69 -11.45 20.64 -19.46
N GLY A 70 -10.55 19.69 -19.22
CA GLY A 70 -9.35 19.45 -20.03
C GLY A 70 -8.25 20.50 -19.84
N ILE A 71 -8.36 21.37 -18.83
CA ILE A 71 -7.37 22.44 -18.59
C ILE A 71 -6.14 21.86 -17.88
N GLU A 72 -4.98 22.05 -18.49
CA GLU A 72 -3.68 21.78 -17.88
C GLU A 72 -3.15 23.00 -17.13
N TYR A 73 -2.60 22.79 -15.94
CA TYR A 73 -2.00 23.83 -15.11
C TYR A 73 -0.95 23.28 -14.15
N SER A 74 -0.12 24.16 -13.58
CA SER A 74 0.90 23.77 -12.61
C SER A 74 0.77 24.48 -11.26
N ARG A 75 1.26 23.81 -10.21
CA ARG A 75 1.32 24.33 -8.84
C ARG A 75 2.70 24.07 -8.24
N TYR A 76 3.18 25.00 -7.43
CA TYR A 76 4.43 24.82 -6.70
C TYR A 76 4.19 24.22 -5.31
N ALA A 77 4.97 23.21 -4.95
CA ALA A 77 4.92 22.55 -3.65
C ALA A 77 6.33 22.43 -3.05
N THR A 78 6.46 22.68 -1.74
CA THR A 78 7.72 22.45 -1.01
C THR A 78 7.98 20.95 -0.80
N ILE A 79 6.92 20.19 -0.55
CA ILE A 79 6.94 18.74 -0.35
C ILE A 79 6.04 18.10 -1.39
N PHE A 80 6.53 17.07 -2.08
CA PHE A 80 5.72 16.26 -2.98
C PHE A 80 5.62 14.84 -2.41
N VAL A 81 4.41 14.35 -2.16
CA VAL A 81 4.18 12.99 -1.65
C VAL A 81 3.38 12.21 -2.67
N SER A 82 3.94 11.11 -3.16
CA SER A 82 3.21 10.18 -4.00
C SER A 82 2.49 9.14 -3.15
N ALA A 83 1.17 9.06 -3.32
CA ALA A 83 0.30 8.08 -2.67
C ALA A 83 -0.59 7.34 -3.70
N VAL A 84 -0.13 7.24 -4.95
CA VAL A 84 -0.89 6.66 -6.09
C VAL A 84 -1.09 5.13 -6.01
N GLY A 85 -0.43 4.49 -5.03
CA GLY A 85 -0.48 3.05 -4.81
C GLY A 85 0.30 2.23 -5.84
N ALA A 86 0.42 0.92 -5.58
CA ALA A 86 1.12 -0.03 -6.44
C ALA A 86 0.19 -1.00 -7.20
N ILE A 87 -1.12 -0.98 -6.91
CA ILE A 87 -2.10 -1.92 -7.47
C ILE A 87 -3.34 -1.12 -7.94
N SER A 88 -3.10 -0.10 -8.76
CA SER A 88 -4.12 0.84 -9.24
C SER A 88 -4.36 0.73 -10.75
N PHE A 89 -3.29 0.58 -11.54
CA PHE A 89 -3.38 0.51 -13.00
C PHE A 89 -3.47 -0.94 -13.50
N PRO A 90 -4.56 -1.32 -14.19
CA PRO A 90 -4.66 -2.61 -14.85
C PRO A 90 -3.50 -2.86 -15.79
N ARG A 91 -3.09 -4.12 -15.91
CA ARG A 91 -2.12 -4.51 -16.93
C ARG A 91 -2.74 -4.33 -18.31
N ASP A 92 -2.05 -3.61 -19.18
CA ASP A 92 -2.44 -3.55 -20.58
C ASP A 92 -2.12 -4.90 -21.23
N VAL A 93 -3.15 -5.71 -21.45
CA VAL A 93 -3.05 -7.01 -22.10
C VAL A 93 -3.73 -6.90 -23.46
N LYS A 94 -3.00 -7.28 -24.50
CA LYS A 94 -3.51 -7.36 -25.87
C LYS A 94 -3.51 -8.81 -26.30
N PHE A 95 -4.67 -9.30 -26.71
CA PHE A 95 -4.81 -10.59 -27.39
C PHE A 95 -5.00 -10.30 -28.89
N PRO A 96 -4.50 -11.15 -29.79
CA PRO A 96 -4.82 -11.04 -31.21
C PRO A 96 -6.34 -11.02 -31.41
N GLY A 97 -6.85 -10.10 -32.23
CA GLY A 97 -8.28 -9.97 -32.53
C GLY A 97 -9.16 -9.38 -31.42
N MET A 98 -8.58 -8.95 -30.30
CA MET A 98 -9.31 -8.39 -29.15
C MET A 98 -10.19 -7.18 -29.51
N GLU A 99 -9.74 -6.36 -30.45
CA GLU A 99 -10.46 -5.20 -30.99
C GLU A 99 -11.69 -5.57 -31.83
N ASN A 100 -11.79 -6.81 -32.29
CA ASN A 100 -12.88 -7.26 -33.15
C ASN A 100 -14.07 -7.81 -32.36
N PHE A 101 -13.87 -8.18 -31.08
CA PHE A 101 -14.91 -8.73 -30.22
C PHE A 101 -16.09 -7.76 -30.08
N LYS A 102 -17.30 -8.22 -30.41
CA LYS A 102 -18.52 -7.41 -30.42
C LYS A 102 -19.30 -7.43 -29.11
N GLY A 103 -18.96 -8.33 -28.19
CA GLY A 103 -19.57 -8.41 -26.87
C GLY A 103 -18.98 -7.41 -25.87
N HIS A 104 -19.38 -7.54 -24.60
CA HIS A 104 -18.89 -6.65 -23.54
C HIS A 104 -17.54 -7.15 -23.01
N MET A 105 -16.55 -6.26 -22.94
CA MET A 105 -15.23 -6.59 -22.41
C MET A 105 -14.76 -5.55 -21.41
N PHE A 106 -14.44 -5.98 -20.19
CA PHE A 106 -13.96 -5.06 -19.15
C PHE A 106 -13.00 -5.76 -18.18
N HIS A 107 -12.13 -4.96 -17.56
CA HIS A 107 -11.23 -5.42 -16.52
C HIS A 107 -11.91 -5.40 -15.15
N THR A 108 -11.57 -6.34 -14.27
CA THR A 108 -12.14 -6.43 -12.91
C THR A 108 -12.02 -5.14 -12.08
N ALA A 109 -11.04 -4.29 -12.37
CA ALA A 109 -10.84 -2.99 -11.70
C ALA A 109 -11.69 -1.85 -12.28
N ARG A 110 -12.28 -2.04 -13.46
CA ARG A 110 -13.13 -1.09 -14.18
C ARG A 110 -14.44 -1.81 -14.55
N TRP A 111 -15.06 -2.39 -13.52
CA TRP A 111 -16.25 -3.21 -13.71
C TRP A 111 -17.38 -2.37 -14.30
N ASP A 112 -17.99 -2.85 -15.39
CA ASP A 112 -19.14 -2.19 -16.00
C ASP A 112 -20.42 -2.64 -15.31
N HIS A 113 -20.95 -1.80 -14.43
CA HIS A 113 -22.17 -2.07 -13.67
C HIS A 113 -23.45 -1.96 -14.52
N SER A 114 -23.38 -1.46 -15.74
CA SER A 114 -24.54 -1.39 -16.65
C SER A 114 -24.84 -2.73 -17.33
N VAL A 115 -23.87 -3.66 -17.34
CA VAL A 115 -23.99 -4.95 -18.03
C VAL A 115 -24.45 -6.03 -17.08
N SER A 116 -25.61 -6.63 -17.37
CA SER A 116 -26.09 -7.82 -16.66
C SER A 116 -25.42 -9.09 -17.20
N TYR A 117 -24.86 -9.90 -16.31
CA TYR A 117 -24.32 -11.22 -16.61
C TYR A 117 -25.36 -12.35 -16.44
N ALA A 118 -26.61 -12.04 -16.08
CA ALA A 118 -27.64 -13.06 -15.89
C ALA A 118 -28.00 -13.75 -17.21
N ASN A 119 -28.02 -15.08 -17.22
CA ASN A 119 -28.26 -15.93 -18.40
C ASN A 119 -27.28 -15.70 -19.56
N LYS A 120 -26.10 -15.12 -19.29
CA LYS A 120 -25.06 -14.85 -20.29
C LYS A 120 -23.94 -15.88 -20.25
N ARG A 121 -23.26 -16.05 -21.38
CA ARG A 121 -22.02 -16.83 -21.49
C ARG A 121 -20.85 -15.90 -21.18
N VAL A 122 -20.10 -16.20 -20.13
CA VAL A 122 -19.02 -15.33 -19.62
C VAL A 122 -17.68 -16.03 -19.69
N ALA A 123 -16.70 -15.42 -20.33
CA ALA A 123 -15.31 -15.82 -20.21
C ALA A 123 -14.61 -15.04 -19.10
N VAL A 124 -13.82 -15.70 -18.27
CA VAL A 124 -12.96 -15.06 -17.26
C VAL A 124 -11.50 -15.39 -17.58
N ILE A 125 -10.71 -14.35 -17.89
CA ILE A 125 -9.31 -14.52 -18.26
C ILE A 125 -8.42 -14.21 -17.05
N GLY A 126 -7.72 -15.23 -16.56
CA GLY A 126 -6.84 -15.13 -15.40
C GLY A 126 -7.37 -15.87 -14.18
N ASN A 127 -6.48 -16.10 -13.22
CA ASN A 127 -6.77 -16.93 -12.05
C ASN A 127 -6.10 -16.41 -10.76
N GLY A 128 -5.84 -15.10 -10.70
CA GLY A 128 -5.42 -14.42 -9.48
C GLY A 128 -6.58 -14.19 -8.50
N CYS A 129 -6.33 -13.36 -7.47
CA CYS A 129 -7.32 -13.05 -6.44
C CYS A 129 -8.64 -12.49 -7.01
N SER A 130 -8.56 -11.61 -8.02
CA SER A 130 -9.76 -11.03 -8.65
C SER A 130 -10.63 -12.10 -9.29
N ALA A 131 -10.03 -13.02 -10.07
CA ALA A 131 -10.76 -14.10 -10.72
C ALA A 131 -11.40 -15.05 -9.69
N ALA A 132 -10.66 -15.40 -8.63
CA ALA A 132 -11.17 -16.27 -7.57
C ALA A 132 -12.41 -15.69 -6.87
N GLN A 133 -12.55 -14.36 -6.81
CA GLN A 133 -13.74 -13.71 -6.24
C GLN A 133 -14.86 -13.53 -7.28
N VAL A 134 -14.52 -13.23 -8.53
CA VAL A 134 -15.48 -12.98 -9.61
C VAL A 134 -16.18 -14.27 -10.06
N VAL A 135 -15.44 -15.34 -10.29
CA VAL A 135 -15.99 -16.62 -10.80
C VAL A 135 -17.16 -17.13 -9.97
N PRO A 136 -17.06 -17.30 -8.63
CA PRO A 136 -18.21 -17.78 -7.85
C PRO A 136 -19.40 -16.82 -7.93
N ALA A 137 -19.17 -15.50 -7.87
CA ALA A 137 -20.25 -14.51 -7.90
C ALA A 137 -20.98 -14.47 -9.25
N VAL A 138 -20.25 -14.57 -10.36
CA VAL A 138 -20.84 -14.58 -11.72
C VAL A 138 -21.54 -15.90 -12.00
N ALA A 139 -20.96 -17.03 -11.57
CA ALA A 139 -21.50 -18.37 -11.81
C ALA A 139 -22.90 -18.60 -11.21
N GLU A 140 -23.31 -17.81 -10.22
CA GLU A 140 -24.66 -17.87 -9.63
C GLU A 140 -25.77 -17.55 -10.63
N LYS A 141 -25.53 -16.61 -11.56
CA LYS A 141 -26.56 -16.08 -12.47
C LYS A 141 -26.24 -16.26 -13.95
N ALA A 142 -24.97 -16.46 -14.31
CA ALA A 142 -24.57 -16.68 -15.69
C ALA A 142 -25.08 -18.03 -16.22
N ALA A 143 -25.42 -18.08 -17.51
CA ALA A 143 -25.78 -19.33 -18.17
C ALA A 143 -24.57 -20.28 -18.25
N PHE A 144 -23.38 -19.73 -18.47
CA PHE A 144 -22.13 -20.48 -18.53
C PHE A 144 -20.94 -19.59 -18.19
N VAL A 145 -19.95 -20.13 -17.48
CA VAL A 145 -18.69 -19.45 -17.15
C VAL A 145 -17.51 -20.32 -17.55
N LYS A 146 -16.70 -19.87 -18.50
CA LYS A 146 -15.43 -20.52 -18.88
C LYS A 146 -14.25 -19.69 -18.37
N GLN A 147 -13.39 -20.28 -17.56
CA GLN A 147 -12.21 -19.60 -17.03
C GLN A 147 -10.92 -20.09 -17.70
N TYR A 148 -10.13 -19.16 -18.22
CA TYR A 148 -8.80 -19.45 -18.79
C TYR A 148 -7.72 -19.21 -17.73
N ALA A 149 -7.06 -20.27 -17.28
CA ALA A 149 -6.19 -20.25 -16.10
C ALA A 149 -4.90 -21.08 -16.28
N ARG A 150 -3.77 -20.42 -16.55
CA ARG A 150 -2.51 -21.09 -16.91
C ARG A 150 -1.74 -21.76 -15.74
N SER A 151 -2.00 -21.41 -14.49
CA SER A 151 -1.14 -21.85 -13.37
C SER A 151 -1.92 -22.07 -12.08
N GLY A 152 -1.62 -23.10 -11.31
CA GLY A 152 -2.25 -23.33 -9.99
C GLY A 152 -1.99 -22.22 -8.96
N GLN A 153 -2.78 -22.20 -7.89
CA GLN A 153 -2.66 -21.25 -6.77
C GLN A 153 -2.86 -21.95 -5.41
N TRP A 154 -2.19 -21.47 -4.37
CA TRP A 154 -2.32 -22.03 -3.02
C TRP A 154 -3.59 -21.50 -2.36
N PHE A 155 -4.61 -22.36 -2.23
CA PHE A 155 -5.88 -22.04 -1.58
C PHE A 155 -5.95 -22.56 -0.14
N HIS A 156 -6.44 -21.72 0.77
CA HIS A 156 -6.64 -22.03 2.17
C HIS A 156 -8.08 -21.72 2.57
N ALA A 157 -8.56 -22.41 3.62
CA ALA A 157 -9.86 -22.14 4.19
C ALA A 157 -9.99 -20.67 4.60
N ARG A 158 -11.16 -20.09 4.33
CA ARG A 158 -11.50 -18.71 4.66
C ARG A 158 -12.63 -18.67 5.69
N PRO A 159 -12.38 -18.98 6.97
CA PRO A 159 -13.38 -18.73 7.99
C PRO A 159 -13.69 -17.23 8.04
N ASN A 160 -14.96 -16.87 7.84
CA ASN A 160 -15.41 -15.48 7.83
C ASN A 160 -16.60 -15.30 8.78
N ARG A 161 -16.32 -15.21 10.09
CA ARG A 161 -17.36 -15.09 11.11
C ARG A 161 -17.99 -13.70 11.09
N TYR A 162 -19.31 -13.65 11.18
CA TYR A 162 -20.05 -12.42 11.49
C TYR A 162 -19.80 -12.00 12.95
N TYR A 163 -19.71 -10.70 13.19
CA TYR A 163 -19.65 -10.15 14.53
C TYR A 163 -21.06 -9.97 15.08
N THR A 164 -21.29 -10.51 16.27
CA THR A 164 -22.50 -10.35 17.05
C THR A 164 -22.58 -8.94 17.63
N GLU A 165 -23.77 -8.54 18.09
CA GLU A 165 -23.94 -7.26 18.79
C GLU A 165 -23.13 -7.20 20.09
N LEU A 166 -22.91 -8.34 20.77
CA LEU A 166 -22.02 -8.42 21.91
C LEU A 166 -20.55 -8.15 21.51
N ASP A 167 -20.08 -8.69 20.38
CA ASP A 167 -18.73 -8.39 19.90
C ASP A 167 -18.55 -6.89 19.66
N LYS A 168 -19.50 -6.27 18.94
CA LYS A 168 -19.50 -4.84 18.64
C LYS A 168 -19.56 -3.98 19.90
N PHE A 169 -20.39 -4.38 20.87
CA PHE A 169 -20.46 -3.74 22.18
C PHE A 169 -19.09 -3.76 22.88
N MET A 170 -18.42 -4.92 22.89
CA MET A 170 -17.11 -5.07 23.51
C MET A 170 -16.04 -4.25 22.79
N PHE A 171 -16.05 -4.20 21.46
CA PHE A 171 -15.13 -3.36 20.69
C PHE A 171 -15.30 -1.87 20.97
N LYS A 172 -16.53 -1.43 21.22
CA LYS A 172 -16.86 -0.02 21.45
C LYS A 172 -16.56 0.44 22.88
N TRP A 173 -16.94 -0.37 23.87
CA TRP A 173 -17.00 0.07 25.27
C TRP A 173 -15.94 -0.55 26.18
N MET A 174 -15.45 -1.75 25.86
CA MET A 174 -14.45 -2.37 26.72
C MET A 174 -13.05 -1.84 26.38
N PRO A 175 -12.33 -1.25 27.36
CA PRO A 175 -11.00 -0.71 27.12
C PRO A 175 -10.07 -1.75 26.49
N LEU A 176 -9.31 -1.30 25.48
CA LEU A 176 -8.29 -2.07 24.77
C LEU A 176 -8.76 -3.32 23.99
N TRP A 177 -10.02 -3.75 24.09
CA TRP A 177 -10.46 -5.02 23.46
C TRP A 177 -10.22 -5.07 21.95
N ALA A 178 -10.68 -4.04 21.22
CA ALA A 178 -10.45 -3.93 19.79
C ALA A 178 -8.95 -3.86 19.43
N ARG A 179 -8.13 -3.25 20.30
CA ARG A 179 -6.67 -3.14 20.12
C ARG A 179 -5.96 -4.47 20.36
N LEU A 180 -6.38 -5.23 21.37
CA LEU A 180 -5.87 -6.57 21.65
C LEU A 180 -6.22 -7.54 20.52
N LEU A 181 -7.46 -7.50 20.02
CA LEU A 181 -7.85 -8.27 18.84
C LEU A 181 -6.98 -7.90 17.63
N ARG A 182 -6.80 -6.60 17.36
CA ARG A 182 -5.93 -6.13 16.27
C ARG A 182 -4.49 -6.62 16.44
N LEU A 183 -3.93 -6.53 17.65
CA LEU A 183 -2.58 -7.01 17.96
C LEU A 183 -2.45 -8.51 17.74
N LYS A 184 -3.44 -9.30 18.18
CA LYS A 184 -3.47 -10.74 17.94
C LYS A 184 -3.46 -11.05 16.44
N ILE A 185 -4.35 -10.43 15.66
CA ILE A 185 -4.41 -10.63 14.20
C ILE A 185 -3.07 -10.23 13.55
N PHE A 186 -2.46 -9.14 14.01
CA PHE A 186 -1.15 -8.70 13.54
C PHE A 186 -0.06 -9.74 13.81
N LEU A 187 0.06 -10.24 15.05
CA LEU A 187 1.08 -11.21 15.44
C LEU A 187 0.89 -12.56 14.73
N ASP A 188 -0.37 -13.02 14.60
CA ASP A 188 -0.69 -14.24 13.88
C ASP A 188 -0.26 -14.13 12.40
N ALA A 189 -0.57 -13.01 11.73
CA ALA A 189 -0.16 -12.77 10.35
C ALA A 189 1.37 -12.60 10.19
N ASP A 190 2.01 -11.90 11.13
CA ASP A 190 3.46 -11.70 11.14
C ASP A 190 4.21 -13.03 11.27
N GLU A 191 3.71 -13.95 12.11
CA GLU A 191 4.27 -15.31 12.26
C GLU A 191 4.12 -16.15 10.99
N GLU A 192 3.02 -16.00 10.22
CA GLU A 192 2.85 -16.68 8.92
C GLU A 192 3.96 -16.33 7.91
N THR A 193 4.60 -15.16 8.05
CA THR A 193 5.76 -14.77 7.22
C THR A 193 6.93 -15.75 7.35
N THR A 194 7.02 -16.49 8.46
CA THR A 194 8.04 -17.53 8.69
C THR A 194 8.04 -18.59 7.59
N THR A 195 6.88 -18.88 6.97
CA THR A 195 6.77 -19.84 5.86
C THR A 195 7.61 -19.48 4.63
N TYR A 196 8.09 -18.24 4.53
CA TYR A 196 8.83 -17.73 3.38
C TYR A 196 10.34 -17.73 3.56
N PHE A 197 10.80 -17.94 4.80
CA PHE A 197 12.22 -17.95 5.12
C PHE A 197 12.85 -19.31 4.79
N PRO A 198 14.14 -19.33 4.39
CA PRO A 198 14.88 -20.56 4.12
C PRO A 198 15.37 -21.28 5.40
N THR A 199 14.91 -20.87 6.58
CA THR A 199 15.30 -21.49 7.86
C THR A 199 14.67 -22.87 8.02
N THR A 200 15.25 -23.74 8.86
CA THR A 200 14.69 -25.07 9.15
C THR A 200 13.24 -24.99 9.63
N LYS A 201 12.91 -24.02 10.49
CA LYS A 201 11.54 -23.74 10.93
C LYS A 201 10.65 -23.33 9.76
N GLY A 202 11.12 -22.40 8.92
CA GLY A 202 10.38 -21.90 7.75
C GLY A 202 10.07 -22.99 6.73
N VAL A 203 11.05 -23.83 6.39
CA VAL A 203 10.88 -24.97 5.48
C VAL A 203 9.86 -25.98 6.03
N LYS A 204 9.98 -26.36 7.31
CA LYS A 204 9.06 -27.32 7.95
C LYS A 204 7.62 -26.78 7.99
N MET A 205 7.45 -25.53 8.43
CA MET A 205 6.14 -24.88 8.51
C MET A 205 5.51 -24.73 7.12
N ARG A 206 6.32 -24.36 6.11
CA ARG A 206 5.86 -24.25 4.72
C ARG A 206 5.34 -25.59 4.20
N ALA A 207 6.12 -26.67 4.36
CA ALA A 207 5.71 -28.00 3.90
C ALA A 207 4.40 -28.48 4.57
N GLN A 208 4.22 -28.18 5.85
CA GLN A 208 2.98 -28.48 6.56
C GLN A 208 1.80 -27.71 5.95
N VAL A 209 1.93 -26.39 5.77
CA VAL A 209 0.86 -25.55 5.23
C VAL A 209 0.54 -25.89 3.76
N GLU A 210 1.54 -26.27 2.96
CA GLU A 210 1.33 -26.80 1.61
C GLU A 210 0.55 -28.12 1.61
N SER A 211 0.83 -29.02 2.56
CA SER A 211 0.10 -30.28 2.71
C SER A 211 -1.36 -30.04 3.11
N GLU A 212 -1.60 -29.14 4.05
CA GLU A 212 -2.94 -28.72 4.47
C GLU A 212 -3.71 -28.07 3.31
N SER A 213 -3.06 -27.19 2.54
CA SER A 213 -3.66 -26.57 1.35
C SER A 213 -4.01 -27.61 0.27
N LYS A 214 -3.13 -28.58 -0.01
CA LYS A 214 -3.43 -29.68 -0.96
C LYS A 214 -4.65 -30.47 -0.52
N LYS A 215 -4.76 -30.81 0.77
CA LYS A 215 -5.91 -31.53 1.33
C LYS A 215 -7.19 -30.72 1.16
N TYR A 216 -7.16 -29.43 1.49
CA TYR A 216 -8.30 -28.52 1.33
C TYR A 216 -8.73 -28.37 -0.13
N ILE A 217 -7.79 -28.19 -1.07
CA ILE A 217 -8.08 -28.12 -2.51
C ILE A 217 -8.79 -29.41 -2.95
N LYS A 218 -8.22 -30.57 -2.62
CA LYS A 218 -8.80 -31.86 -3.02
C LYS A 218 -10.17 -32.13 -2.40
N SER A 219 -10.42 -31.68 -1.17
CA SER A 219 -11.72 -31.89 -0.53
C SER A 219 -12.83 -31.00 -1.10
N LYS A 220 -12.49 -29.98 -1.90
CA LYS A 220 -13.42 -28.97 -2.41
C LYS A 220 -13.56 -28.97 -3.93
N THR A 221 -12.62 -29.53 -4.66
CA THR A 221 -12.58 -29.48 -6.12
C THR A 221 -12.76 -30.85 -6.78
N PRO A 222 -13.39 -30.92 -7.96
CA PRO A 222 -13.44 -32.14 -8.76
C PRO A 222 -12.04 -32.67 -9.10
N GLU A 223 -11.88 -33.99 -9.10
CA GLU A 223 -10.60 -34.66 -9.35
C GLU A 223 -9.96 -34.27 -10.69
N LYS A 224 -10.77 -34.04 -11.73
CA LYS A 224 -10.31 -33.59 -13.05
C LYS A 224 -9.47 -32.30 -13.03
N PHE A 225 -9.63 -31.45 -12.01
CA PHE A 225 -8.92 -30.18 -11.90
C PHE A 225 -7.69 -30.21 -10.98
N TRP A 226 -7.45 -31.31 -10.23
CA TRP A 226 -6.39 -31.36 -9.22
C TRP A 226 -4.99 -31.10 -9.81
N ASN A 227 -4.70 -31.67 -10.97
CA ASN A 227 -3.40 -31.52 -11.64
C ASN A 227 -3.13 -30.07 -12.10
N HIS A 228 -4.18 -29.26 -12.25
CA HIS A 228 -4.10 -27.89 -12.75
C HIS A 228 -4.14 -26.85 -11.62
N ILE A 229 -4.97 -27.06 -10.61
CA ILE A 229 -5.16 -26.11 -9.50
C ILE A 229 -4.03 -26.19 -8.47
N ILE A 230 -3.50 -27.40 -8.20
CA ILE A 230 -2.44 -27.58 -7.21
C ILE A 230 -1.12 -26.98 -7.76
N PRO A 231 -0.53 -25.99 -7.08
CA PRO A 231 0.71 -25.37 -7.54
C PRO A 231 1.89 -26.33 -7.61
N LYS A 232 2.78 -26.08 -8.57
CA LYS A 232 4.09 -26.72 -8.72
C LYS A 232 5.24 -25.87 -8.16
N PHE A 233 4.94 -24.71 -7.59
CA PHE A 233 5.89 -23.76 -7.01
C PHE A 233 5.68 -23.65 -5.49
N PRO A 234 6.71 -23.30 -4.70
CA PRO A 234 6.59 -23.23 -3.25
C PRO A 234 5.59 -22.17 -2.78
N LEU A 235 4.94 -22.43 -1.65
CA LEU A 235 4.07 -21.47 -0.97
C LEU A 235 4.87 -20.20 -0.64
N GLY A 236 4.31 -19.05 -1.05
CA GLY A 236 4.92 -17.72 -0.88
C GLY A 236 5.55 -17.12 -2.11
N CYS A 237 5.85 -17.94 -3.12
CA CYS A 237 6.29 -17.41 -4.41
C CYS A 237 5.21 -16.52 -5.05
N LYS A 238 3.93 -16.87 -4.83
CA LYS A 238 2.77 -15.99 -5.01
C LYS A 238 2.06 -15.80 -3.67
N ARG A 239 1.31 -14.70 -3.55
CA ARG A 239 0.43 -14.47 -2.40
C ARG A 239 -0.59 -15.60 -2.30
N ARG A 240 -0.72 -16.18 -1.10
CA ARG A 240 -1.71 -17.24 -0.81
C ARG A 240 -3.13 -16.72 -0.97
N MET A 241 -4.05 -17.60 -1.36
CA MET A 241 -5.47 -17.27 -1.51
C MET A 241 -6.29 -17.86 -0.38
N PHE A 242 -7.09 -17.01 0.25
CA PHE A 242 -8.15 -17.46 1.14
C PHE A 242 -9.41 -17.65 0.30
N ASP A 243 -9.87 -18.89 0.19
CA ASP A 243 -10.90 -19.33 -0.74
C ASP A 243 -12.23 -18.60 -0.48
N PRO A 244 -12.70 -17.74 -1.40
CA PRO A 244 -13.98 -17.04 -1.25
C PRO A 244 -15.19 -17.90 -1.65
N GLY A 245 -15.01 -19.20 -1.89
CA GLY A 245 -16.01 -20.09 -2.51
C GLY A 245 -15.67 -20.46 -3.97
N TYR A 246 -14.45 -20.14 -4.42
CA TYR A 246 -13.96 -20.44 -5.76
C TYR A 246 -13.90 -21.94 -6.02
N LEU A 247 -13.34 -22.70 -5.07
CA LEU A 247 -13.15 -24.13 -5.25
C LEU A 247 -14.49 -24.88 -5.33
N ASP A 248 -15.46 -24.48 -4.48
CA ASP A 248 -16.82 -25.02 -4.51
C ASP A 248 -17.51 -24.68 -5.84
N ALA A 249 -17.31 -23.48 -6.39
CA ALA A 249 -17.90 -23.06 -7.66
C ALA A 249 -17.48 -23.93 -8.86
N LEU A 250 -16.32 -24.58 -8.82
CA LEU A 250 -15.87 -25.50 -9.87
C LEU A 250 -16.66 -26.80 -9.93
N ASN A 251 -17.50 -27.10 -8.93
CA ASN A 251 -18.43 -28.23 -8.95
C ASN A 251 -19.75 -27.88 -9.65
N ARG A 252 -19.98 -26.61 -10.00
CA ARG A 252 -21.21 -26.21 -10.69
C ARG A 252 -21.19 -26.72 -12.12
N HIS A 253 -22.35 -27.16 -12.62
CA HIS A 253 -22.52 -27.65 -13.98
C HIS A 253 -22.26 -26.57 -15.05
N ASN A 254 -22.42 -25.30 -14.69
CA ASN A 254 -22.25 -24.15 -15.58
C ASN A 254 -20.87 -23.49 -15.48
N VAL A 255 -19.89 -24.14 -14.84
CA VAL A 255 -18.53 -23.62 -14.67
C VAL A 255 -17.51 -24.58 -15.28
N GLU A 256 -16.63 -24.05 -16.12
CA GLU A 256 -15.53 -24.78 -16.70
C GLU A 256 -14.20 -24.05 -16.48
N LEU A 257 -13.18 -24.81 -16.09
CA LEU A 257 -11.82 -24.32 -15.92
C LEU A 257 -10.94 -24.91 -17.01
N LEU A 258 -10.45 -24.05 -17.90
CA LEU A 258 -9.58 -24.41 -18.99
C LEU A 258 -8.12 -24.02 -18.66
N PRO A 259 -7.20 -24.98 -18.53
CA PRO A 259 -5.86 -24.73 -18.00
C PRO A 259 -4.86 -24.29 -19.07
N GLU A 260 -5.28 -23.46 -20.03
CA GLU A 260 -4.44 -23.04 -21.15
C GLU A 260 -4.54 -21.54 -21.46
N GLY A 261 -3.76 -21.13 -22.46
CA GLY A 261 -3.73 -19.75 -22.95
C GLY A 261 -4.85 -19.46 -23.96
N ILE A 262 -4.79 -18.25 -24.50
CA ILE A 262 -5.66 -17.79 -25.57
C ILE A 262 -4.81 -17.64 -26.82
N GLN A 263 -5.28 -18.18 -27.94
CA GLN A 263 -4.65 -17.98 -29.25
C GLN A 263 -5.07 -16.61 -29.80
N GLU A 264 -6.37 -16.38 -29.94
CA GLU A 264 -6.95 -15.13 -30.43
C GLU A 264 -8.39 -14.95 -29.94
N MET A 265 -8.92 -13.74 -30.10
CA MET A 265 -10.31 -13.39 -29.92
C MET A 265 -10.98 -13.24 -31.29
N THR A 266 -12.20 -13.75 -31.41
CA THR A 266 -13.03 -13.60 -32.60
C THR A 266 -14.07 -12.49 -32.39
N GLU A 267 -14.89 -12.21 -33.40
CA GLU A 267 -16.00 -11.27 -33.24
C GLU A 267 -17.00 -11.68 -32.15
N THR A 268 -17.13 -12.99 -31.90
CA THR A 268 -18.13 -13.58 -31.00
C THR A 268 -17.55 -14.22 -29.74
N GLY A 269 -16.23 -14.40 -29.65
CA GLY A 269 -15.65 -15.14 -28.53
C GLY A 269 -14.14 -15.32 -28.55
N ILE A 270 -13.68 -16.50 -28.14
CA ILE A 270 -12.26 -16.82 -27.88
C ILE A 270 -11.89 -18.13 -28.55
N VAL A 271 -10.74 -18.16 -29.22
CA VAL A 271 -10.05 -19.39 -29.63
C VAL A 271 -8.98 -19.70 -28.59
N SER A 272 -9.09 -20.86 -27.95
CA SER A 272 -8.13 -21.32 -26.96
C SER A 272 -6.80 -21.72 -27.60
N ALA A 273 -5.75 -21.92 -26.80
CA ALA A 273 -4.46 -22.38 -27.32
C ALA A 273 -4.50 -23.78 -27.95
N SER A 274 -5.52 -24.59 -27.64
CA SER A 274 -5.75 -25.89 -28.27
C SER A 274 -6.59 -25.81 -29.56
N GLY A 275 -7.07 -24.62 -29.94
CA GLY A 275 -7.88 -24.38 -31.13
C GLY A 275 -9.39 -24.53 -30.91
N GLU A 276 -9.85 -24.75 -29.67
CA GLU A 276 -11.29 -24.78 -29.36
C GLU A 276 -11.84 -23.35 -29.41
N GLN A 277 -12.95 -23.16 -30.14
CA GLN A 277 -13.64 -21.89 -30.25
C GLN A 277 -14.92 -21.91 -29.42
N ASP A 278 -15.07 -20.91 -28.55
CA ASP A 278 -16.28 -20.68 -27.77
C ASP A 278 -16.77 -19.25 -27.95
N ASP A 279 -18.08 -19.09 -28.12
CA ASP A 279 -18.73 -17.80 -28.14
C ASP A 279 -19.07 -17.32 -26.71
N PHE A 280 -18.94 -16.01 -26.49
CA PHE A 280 -19.22 -15.36 -25.20
C PHE A 280 -19.93 -14.02 -25.41
N ASP A 281 -20.90 -13.73 -24.53
CA ASP A 281 -21.51 -12.40 -24.47
C ASP A 281 -20.59 -11.40 -23.75
N ILE A 282 -19.82 -11.89 -22.78
CA ILE A 282 -19.00 -11.07 -21.87
C ILE A 282 -17.63 -11.70 -21.68
N ILE A 283 -16.58 -10.88 -21.78
CA ILE A 283 -15.19 -11.25 -21.45
C ILE A 283 -14.72 -10.39 -20.28
N VAL A 284 -14.44 -11.03 -19.14
CA VAL A 284 -13.90 -10.38 -17.95
C VAL A 284 -12.39 -10.58 -17.86
N LEU A 285 -11.64 -9.47 -17.90
CA LEU A 285 -10.19 -9.49 -17.75
C LEU A 285 -9.83 -9.43 -16.25
N ALA A 286 -9.39 -10.57 -15.71
CA ALA A 286 -8.81 -10.70 -14.36
C ALA A 286 -7.28 -10.87 -14.45
N THR A 287 -6.65 -10.04 -15.29
CA THR A 287 -5.26 -10.16 -15.74
C THR A 287 -4.24 -9.44 -14.85
N GLY A 288 -4.70 -8.76 -13.80
CA GLY A 288 -3.85 -8.13 -12.78
C GLY A 288 -3.46 -6.69 -13.08
N PHE A 289 -2.39 -6.22 -12.45
CA PHE A 289 -2.00 -4.80 -12.41
C PHE A 289 -0.51 -4.62 -12.72
N GLN A 290 -0.10 -3.38 -13.01
CA GLN A 290 1.28 -2.99 -13.31
C GLN A 290 2.11 -2.75 -12.03
N VAL A 291 2.30 -3.79 -11.22
CA VAL A 291 2.81 -3.62 -9.83
C VAL A 291 4.28 -3.22 -9.73
N SER A 292 5.09 -3.45 -10.77
CA SER A 292 6.50 -3.05 -10.79
C SER A 292 6.73 -1.63 -11.33
N GLU A 293 5.71 -1.01 -11.90
CA GLU A 293 5.77 0.31 -12.54
C GLU A 293 5.30 1.39 -11.56
N PHE A 294 6.11 1.62 -10.52
CA PHE A 294 5.82 2.61 -9.49
C PHE A 294 5.70 4.02 -10.09
N LEU A 295 4.72 4.79 -9.64
CA LEU A 295 4.47 6.18 -10.03
C LEU A 295 4.09 6.39 -11.50
N THR A 296 3.98 5.34 -12.31
CA THR A 296 3.41 5.41 -13.67
C THR A 296 1.93 5.81 -13.61
N PRO A 297 1.43 6.67 -14.51
CA PRO A 297 2.11 7.24 -15.70
C PRO A 297 2.83 8.58 -15.45
N MET A 298 3.04 9.00 -14.19
CA MET A 298 3.59 10.32 -13.91
C MET A 298 5.03 10.50 -14.39
N HIS A 299 5.31 11.65 -15.00
CA HIS A 299 6.66 12.03 -15.38
C HIS A 299 7.33 12.88 -14.28
N ILE A 300 8.21 12.25 -13.50
CA ILE A 300 8.88 12.92 -12.37
C ILE A 300 10.35 13.16 -12.70
N THR A 301 10.80 14.42 -12.58
CA THR A 301 12.16 14.85 -12.90
C THR A 301 12.87 15.39 -11.65
N GLY A 302 14.03 14.81 -11.34
CA GLY A 302 14.83 15.12 -10.16
C GLY A 302 15.73 16.35 -10.32
N ALA A 303 16.59 16.58 -9.32
CA ALA A 303 17.42 17.77 -9.19
C ALA A 303 18.50 17.91 -10.28
N ASP A 304 19.05 16.81 -10.78
CA ASP A 304 20.01 16.81 -11.89
C ASP A 304 19.35 16.79 -13.29
N GLY A 305 18.01 16.91 -13.35
CA GLY A 305 17.25 16.88 -14.60
C GLY A 305 16.93 15.48 -15.13
N ARG A 306 17.36 14.40 -14.46
CA ARG A 306 16.98 13.04 -14.86
C ARG A 306 15.56 12.68 -14.44
N ALA A 307 14.88 11.94 -15.32
CA ALA A 307 13.58 11.34 -15.01
C ALA A 307 13.72 10.12 -14.08
N LEU A 308 12.80 9.97 -13.13
CA LEU A 308 12.77 8.86 -12.15
C LEU A 308 12.82 7.49 -12.82
N HIS A 309 11.95 7.24 -13.80
CA HIS A 309 11.94 5.97 -14.53
C HIS A 309 13.24 5.70 -15.30
N LYS A 310 13.95 6.75 -15.75
CA LYS A 310 15.25 6.58 -16.39
C LYS A 310 16.30 6.13 -15.36
N GLN A 311 16.36 6.80 -14.21
CA GLN A 311 17.26 6.43 -13.11
C GLN A 311 17.00 4.99 -12.62
N TRP A 312 15.75 4.60 -12.43
CA TRP A 312 15.40 3.22 -12.06
C TRP A 312 15.76 2.18 -13.12
N ARG A 313 15.59 2.50 -14.42
CA ARG A 313 16.06 1.60 -15.49
C ARG A 313 17.57 1.39 -15.43
N GLU A 314 18.34 2.45 -15.20
CA GLU A 314 19.80 2.40 -15.05
C GLU A 314 20.22 1.56 -13.84
N CYS A 315 19.43 1.61 -12.75
CA CYS A 315 19.61 0.79 -11.54
C CYS A 315 19.00 -0.62 -11.62
N ARG A 316 18.53 -1.05 -12.79
CA ARG A 316 17.91 -2.37 -13.04
C ARG A 316 16.65 -2.63 -12.20
N GLY A 317 15.85 -1.60 -11.94
CA GLY A 317 14.57 -1.70 -11.23
C GLY A 317 14.28 -0.50 -10.32
N ALA A 318 13.04 -0.43 -9.85
CA ALA A 318 12.65 0.57 -8.88
C ALA A 318 13.39 0.34 -7.55
N GLN A 319 13.94 1.42 -6.99
CA GLN A 319 14.65 1.43 -5.72
C GLN A 319 14.34 2.71 -4.94
N ALA A 320 14.34 2.58 -3.62
CA ALA A 320 14.14 3.69 -2.71
C ALA A 320 14.66 3.31 -1.32
N TYR A 321 15.28 4.26 -0.61
CA TYR A 321 15.67 4.10 0.78
C TYR A 321 14.43 3.87 1.65
N LEU A 322 14.38 2.68 2.26
CA LEU A 322 13.23 2.17 3.03
C LEU A 322 11.90 2.30 2.26
N GLY A 323 11.95 2.21 0.93
CA GLY A 323 10.79 2.34 0.05
C GLY A 323 10.17 3.74 0.00
N THR A 324 10.80 4.74 0.63
CA THR A 324 10.19 6.06 0.86
C THR A 324 10.91 7.17 0.10
N TYR A 325 12.25 7.16 0.08
CA TYR A 325 13.05 8.25 -0.49
C TYR A 325 13.92 7.77 -1.65
N VAL A 326 14.05 8.59 -2.69
CA VAL A 326 14.91 8.31 -3.83
C VAL A 326 15.96 9.43 -3.93
N HIS A 327 17.23 9.07 -4.03
CA HIS A 327 18.32 10.03 -4.25
C HIS A 327 18.03 10.80 -5.53
N ASN A 328 18.48 12.06 -5.61
CA ASN A 328 18.17 12.99 -6.70
C ASN A 328 16.71 13.53 -6.71
N PHE A 329 15.87 13.13 -5.76
CA PHE A 329 14.49 13.63 -5.62
C PHE A 329 14.28 14.28 -4.24
N PRO A 330 14.84 15.48 -4.01
CA PRO A 330 14.70 16.18 -2.74
C PRO A 330 13.25 16.49 -2.40
N ASN A 331 12.92 16.48 -1.11
CA ASN A 331 11.58 16.71 -0.57
C ASN A 331 10.45 15.85 -1.21
N LEU A 332 10.80 14.76 -1.88
CA LEU A 332 9.86 13.76 -2.38
C LEU A 332 9.74 12.61 -1.38
N ALA A 333 8.53 12.19 -1.06
CA ALA A 333 8.28 10.92 -0.36
C ALA A 333 7.34 10.03 -1.18
N ILE A 334 7.59 8.73 -1.17
CA ILE A 334 6.74 7.72 -1.80
C ILE A 334 6.08 6.89 -0.71
N LEU A 335 4.75 6.85 -0.70
CA LEU A 335 3.98 5.93 0.13
C LEU A 335 3.67 4.67 -0.68
N PHE A 336 3.82 3.53 -0.02
CA PHE A 336 3.71 2.19 -0.60
C PHE A 336 4.65 1.99 -1.80
N GLY A 337 5.89 2.49 -1.66
CA GLY A 337 6.94 2.42 -2.67
C GLY A 337 7.66 1.06 -2.73
N PRO A 338 8.80 1.00 -3.44
CA PRO A 338 9.54 -0.25 -3.65
C PRO A 338 9.95 -0.93 -2.34
N ASN A 339 9.90 -2.26 -2.33
CA ASN A 339 10.30 -3.12 -1.21
C ASN A 339 9.57 -2.88 0.12
N THR A 340 8.35 -2.34 0.10
CA THR A 340 7.55 -2.09 1.32
C THR A 340 6.44 -3.12 1.56
N PHE A 341 6.16 -3.96 0.56
CA PHE A 341 5.03 -4.88 0.60
C PHE A 341 5.27 -5.96 1.66
N PRO A 342 4.43 -6.04 2.71
CA PRO A 342 4.58 -7.07 3.72
C PRO A 342 4.17 -8.41 3.13
N ALA A 343 4.97 -9.43 3.41
CA ALA A 343 4.76 -10.78 2.93
C ALA A 343 3.39 -11.37 3.32
N ASN A 344 3.08 -11.37 4.62
CA ASN A 344 1.78 -11.75 5.19
C ASN A 344 1.38 -10.74 6.27
N ASN A 345 1.06 -9.50 5.88
CA ASN A 345 0.49 -8.53 6.81
C ASN A 345 -0.35 -7.47 6.06
N SER A 346 -0.84 -6.48 6.79
CA SER A 346 -1.65 -5.40 6.25
C SER A 346 -0.80 -4.43 5.43
N ALA A 347 -1.16 -4.20 4.18
CA ALA A 347 -0.58 -3.12 3.37
C ALA A 347 -0.79 -1.75 4.02
N LEU A 348 -1.94 -1.55 4.69
CA LEU A 348 -2.25 -0.31 5.38
C LEU A 348 -1.28 -0.04 6.54
N PHE A 349 -0.79 -1.10 7.21
CA PHE A 349 0.25 -0.97 8.23
C PHE A 349 1.55 -0.42 7.62
N ALA A 350 2.01 -0.98 6.50
CA ALA A 350 3.20 -0.47 5.81
C ALA A 350 3.03 1.01 5.41
N CYS A 351 1.86 1.39 4.89
CA CYS A 351 1.55 2.78 4.60
C CYS A 351 1.61 3.67 5.85
N GLU A 352 1.02 3.25 6.98
CA GLU A 352 1.09 4.01 8.25
C GLU A 352 2.54 4.18 8.74
N MET A 353 3.39 3.16 8.58
CA MET A 353 4.81 3.26 8.96
C MET A 353 5.55 4.27 8.08
N GLN A 354 5.29 4.29 6.78
CA GLN A 354 5.89 5.27 5.88
C GLN A 354 5.38 6.69 6.11
N VAL A 355 4.09 6.85 6.45
CA VAL A 355 3.54 8.15 6.82
C VAL A 355 4.21 8.67 8.08
N ASP A 356 4.30 7.86 9.14
CA ASP A 356 4.99 8.24 10.38
C ASP A 356 6.48 8.56 10.13
N PHE A 357 7.15 7.72 9.33
CA PHE A 357 8.53 7.95 8.93
C PHE A 357 8.70 9.27 8.17
N ALA A 358 7.85 9.53 7.17
CA ALA A 358 7.87 10.78 6.40
C ALA A 358 7.57 11.99 7.29
N VAL A 359 6.63 11.89 8.22
CA VAL A 359 6.34 12.96 9.17
C VAL A 359 7.56 13.28 10.02
N LYS A 360 8.28 12.27 10.52
CA LYS A 360 9.48 12.45 11.36
C LYS A 360 10.70 12.92 10.58
N SER A 361 10.92 12.38 9.38
CA SER A 361 12.15 12.61 8.60
C SER A 361 12.06 13.76 7.60
N LEU A 362 10.86 14.10 7.11
CA LEU A 362 10.65 15.14 6.10
C LEU A 362 9.78 16.30 6.60
N PHE A 363 8.54 16.05 7.04
CA PHE A 363 7.63 17.16 7.39
C PHE A 363 8.09 17.92 8.62
N THR A 364 8.41 17.21 9.70
CA THR A 364 8.78 17.83 10.99
C THR A 364 10.01 18.74 10.86
N PRO A 365 11.14 18.31 10.26
CA PRO A 365 12.30 19.17 10.13
C PRO A 365 12.08 20.38 9.21
N LEU A 366 11.28 20.24 8.14
CA LEU A 366 10.94 21.37 7.27
C LEU A 366 10.03 22.38 7.99
N LEU A 367 9.03 21.92 8.73
CA LEU A 367 8.15 22.78 9.54
C LEU A 367 8.90 23.48 10.67
N ASP A 368 9.86 22.78 11.28
CA ASP A 368 10.73 23.32 12.33
C ASP A 368 11.87 24.20 11.77
N ARG A 369 11.94 24.37 10.44
CA ARG A 369 13.03 25.08 9.76
C ARG A 369 14.42 24.56 10.13
N ARG A 370 14.54 23.26 10.43
CA ARG A 370 15.83 22.58 10.61
C ARG A 370 16.56 22.40 9.28
N ALA A 371 15.80 22.29 8.19
CA ALA A 371 16.28 22.29 6.81
C ALA A 371 15.21 22.94 5.93
N ASP A 372 15.58 23.38 4.73
CA ASP A 372 14.64 23.76 3.66
C ASP A 372 14.52 22.66 2.60
N ILE A 373 15.61 21.89 2.44
CA ILE A 373 15.70 20.77 1.50
C ILE A 373 16.26 19.55 2.23
N ILE A 374 15.60 18.41 2.05
CA ILE A 374 15.98 17.11 2.58
C ILE A 374 16.05 16.12 1.44
N GLU A 375 17.21 15.49 1.30
CA GLU A 375 17.48 14.51 0.24
C GLU A 375 18.18 13.29 0.84
N VAL A 376 17.80 12.09 0.43
CA VAL A 376 18.54 10.89 0.82
C VAL A 376 19.85 10.77 0.03
N LYS A 377 20.92 10.36 0.71
CA LYS A 377 22.21 10.07 0.07
C LYS A 377 22.10 8.83 -0.81
N GLN A 378 22.66 8.90 -2.01
CA GLN A 378 22.74 7.74 -2.92
C GLN A 378 23.40 6.52 -2.27
N THR A 379 24.43 6.72 -1.44
CA THR A 379 25.11 5.63 -0.73
C THR A 379 24.18 4.91 0.25
N ALA A 380 23.33 5.64 0.97
CA ALA A 380 22.36 5.06 1.90
C ALA A 380 21.26 4.28 1.16
N GLU A 381 20.70 4.85 0.10
CA GLU A 381 19.73 4.16 -0.75
C GLU A 381 20.30 2.86 -1.33
N ASN A 382 21.49 2.92 -1.93
CA ASN A 382 22.14 1.77 -2.54
C ASN A 382 22.47 0.69 -1.51
N PHE A 383 23.02 1.07 -0.35
CA PHE A 383 23.36 0.13 0.71
C PHE A 383 22.12 -0.62 1.21
N THR A 384 21.07 0.11 1.58
CA THR A 384 19.82 -0.47 2.09
C THR A 384 19.14 -1.35 1.05
N THR A 385 19.03 -0.87 -0.20
CA THR A 385 18.36 -1.62 -1.27
C THR A 385 19.12 -2.90 -1.62
N ASN A 386 20.45 -2.85 -1.70
CA ASN A 386 21.26 -4.04 -1.98
C ASN A 386 21.21 -5.07 -0.84
N ALA A 387 21.17 -4.61 0.43
CA ALA A 387 20.97 -5.50 1.57
C ALA A 387 19.62 -6.24 1.49
N ILE A 388 18.54 -5.50 1.20
CA ILE A 388 17.19 -6.07 1.00
C ILE A 388 17.20 -7.13 -0.10
N HIS A 389 17.78 -6.83 -1.26
CA HIS A 389 17.83 -7.80 -2.37
C HIS A 389 18.65 -9.05 -2.04
N ARG A 390 19.73 -8.92 -1.27
CA ARG A 390 20.53 -10.06 -0.81
C ARG A 390 19.75 -10.96 0.15
N GLU A 391 18.89 -10.39 0.97
CA GLU A 391 17.99 -11.18 1.83
C GLU A 391 16.92 -11.88 0.97
N LEU A 392 16.25 -11.14 0.08
CA LEU A 392 15.19 -11.67 -0.77
C LEU A 392 15.65 -12.82 -1.67
N SER A 393 16.89 -12.78 -2.19
CA SER A 393 17.42 -13.80 -3.10
C SER A 393 17.44 -15.20 -2.51
N ASN A 394 17.44 -15.32 -1.17
CA ASN A 394 17.45 -16.60 -0.46
C ASN A 394 16.05 -17.04 -0.01
N THR A 395 15.00 -16.32 -0.39
CA THR A 395 13.61 -16.59 0.04
C THR A 395 12.78 -17.16 -1.11
N VAL A 396 11.58 -17.64 -0.79
CA VAL A 396 10.61 -18.11 -1.79
C VAL A 396 10.15 -17.01 -2.76
N PHE A 397 10.38 -15.72 -2.44
CA PHE A 397 10.08 -14.61 -3.35
C PHE A 397 10.95 -14.60 -4.61
N SER A 398 12.09 -15.29 -4.58
CA SER A 398 12.98 -15.51 -5.71
C SER A 398 12.84 -16.93 -6.30
N GLY A 399 11.81 -17.68 -5.92
CA GLY A 399 11.57 -19.01 -6.47
C GLY A 399 11.09 -18.98 -7.93
N ASP A 400 11.17 -20.13 -8.60
CA ASP A 400 10.76 -20.33 -9.99
C ASP A 400 9.23 -20.31 -10.14
N CYS A 401 8.63 -19.12 -10.07
CA CYS A 401 7.24 -18.88 -10.43
C CYS A 401 7.04 -17.54 -11.12
N SER A 402 6.01 -17.47 -11.98
CA SER A 402 5.53 -16.17 -12.47
C SER A 402 4.87 -15.42 -11.31
N ASN A 403 5.55 -14.40 -10.79
CA ASN A 403 5.00 -13.50 -9.78
C ASN A 403 5.09 -12.05 -10.26
N TRP A 404 4.32 -11.17 -9.62
CA TRP A 404 4.31 -9.74 -9.92
C TRP A 404 5.37 -8.96 -9.13
N TYR A 405 6.11 -9.61 -8.24
CA TYR A 405 7.15 -8.98 -7.43
C TYR A 405 8.42 -8.70 -8.24
N ILE A 406 8.74 -9.59 -9.19
CA ILE A 406 9.96 -9.55 -9.99
C ILE A 406 9.72 -8.73 -11.25
N GLY A 407 10.44 -7.61 -11.37
CA GLY A 407 10.42 -6.75 -12.56
C GLY A 407 11.20 -7.34 -13.74
N LYS A 408 11.16 -6.65 -14.89
CA LYS A 408 11.81 -7.04 -16.16
C LYS A 408 13.31 -7.39 -16.04
N PHE A 409 14.00 -6.80 -15.06
CA PHE A 409 15.43 -7.02 -14.82
C PHE A 409 15.74 -8.11 -13.79
N GLY A 410 14.74 -8.90 -13.36
CA GLY A 410 14.93 -10.00 -12.41
C GLY A 410 15.02 -9.58 -10.94
N ARG A 411 14.85 -8.29 -10.61
CA ARG A 411 14.82 -7.79 -9.23
C ARG A 411 13.42 -7.81 -8.64
N ASN A 412 13.29 -8.28 -7.41
CA ASN A 412 12.07 -8.10 -6.62
C ASN A 412 11.99 -6.67 -6.08
N ALA A 413 11.13 -5.85 -6.69
CA ALA A 413 10.95 -4.45 -6.34
C ALA A 413 9.77 -4.20 -5.39
N ALA A 414 9.07 -5.24 -4.96
CA ALA A 414 7.82 -5.09 -4.20
C ALA A 414 7.97 -5.51 -2.74
N SER A 415 8.54 -6.68 -2.46
CA SER A 415 8.51 -7.32 -1.14
C SER A 415 9.50 -6.70 -0.16
N TRP A 416 9.07 -6.58 1.10
CA TRP A 416 9.98 -6.44 2.25
C TRP A 416 10.52 -7.83 2.65
N PRO A 417 11.82 -7.98 2.96
CA PRO A 417 12.44 -9.30 3.19
C PRO A 417 12.11 -9.92 4.56
N GLY A 418 11.59 -9.13 5.50
CA GLY A 418 11.36 -9.56 6.87
C GLY A 418 9.89 -9.57 7.29
N PRO A 419 9.62 -9.83 8.58
CA PRO A 419 8.29 -9.62 9.15
C PRO A 419 7.92 -8.13 9.15
N ALA A 420 6.63 -7.82 9.20
CA ALA A 420 6.14 -6.43 9.20
C ALA A 420 6.68 -5.64 10.41
N ARG A 421 6.86 -6.29 11.57
CA ARG A 421 7.47 -5.63 12.74
C ARG A 421 8.90 -5.15 12.51
N SER A 422 9.68 -5.82 11.63
CA SER A 422 11.04 -5.37 11.32
C SER A 422 11.02 -4.13 10.42
N TYR A 423 9.99 -3.99 9.57
CA TYR A 423 9.80 -2.76 8.80
C TYR A 423 9.46 -1.58 9.69
N TRP A 424 8.58 -1.76 10.69
CA TRP A 424 8.33 -0.74 11.70
C TRP A 424 9.61 -0.34 12.44
N ALA A 425 10.39 -1.32 12.92
CA ALA A 425 11.63 -1.02 13.63
C ALA A 425 12.63 -0.22 12.76
N ALA A 426 12.76 -0.59 11.48
CA ALA A 426 13.63 0.10 10.53
C ALA A 426 13.19 1.54 10.20
N THR A 427 11.89 1.84 10.31
CA THR A 427 11.30 3.14 9.95
C THR A 427 10.95 4.00 11.15
N TYR A 428 11.06 3.48 12.38
CA TYR A 428 10.57 4.18 13.56
C TYR A 428 11.38 5.44 13.92
N PHE A 429 12.70 5.39 13.75
CA PHE A 429 13.60 6.52 13.98
C PHE A 429 14.37 6.88 12.71
N PRO A 430 14.34 8.16 12.27
CA PRO A 430 15.17 8.61 11.16
C PRO A 430 16.66 8.49 11.46
N ASP A 431 17.39 7.78 10.62
CA ASP A 431 18.85 7.84 10.56
C ASP A 431 19.27 9.11 9.82
N TRP A 432 19.57 10.18 10.57
CA TRP A 432 19.99 11.45 9.98
C TRP A 432 21.32 11.36 9.20
N SER A 433 22.13 10.32 9.39
CA SER A 433 23.34 10.13 8.61
C SER A 433 23.05 9.76 7.15
N ALA A 434 21.86 9.21 6.88
CA ALA A 434 21.38 8.85 5.54
C ALA A 434 20.92 10.06 4.71
N PHE A 435 20.72 11.23 5.31
CA PHE A 435 20.16 12.41 4.64
C PHE A 435 21.17 13.55 4.51
N ASN A 436 21.03 14.31 3.42
CA ASN A 436 21.56 15.65 3.28
C ASN A 436 20.48 16.64 3.75
N LEU A 437 20.81 17.47 4.74
CA LEU A 437 19.97 18.55 5.21
C LEU A 437 20.58 19.87 4.71
N ILE A 438 19.86 20.59 3.87
CA ILE A 438 20.34 21.81 3.21
C ILE A 438 19.45 22.98 3.62
N GLY A 439 20.08 24.13 3.90
CA GLY A 439 19.38 25.34 4.36
C GLY A 439 18.95 25.26 5.83
N GLY A 440 17.84 25.91 6.15
CA GLY A 440 17.27 25.98 7.49
C GLY A 440 17.84 27.11 8.36
N SER A 441 17.37 27.16 9.61
CA SER A 441 17.70 28.18 10.60
C SER A 441 18.44 27.58 11.78
N ARG A 442 19.47 28.27 12.29
CA ARG A 442 20.11 27.89 13.57
C ARG A 442 19.14 28.00 14.76
N LEU A 443 18.06 28.75 14.60
CA LEU A 443 17.00 28.90 15.60
C LEU A 443 15.91 27.82 15.49
N TRP A 444 16.10 26.76 14.69
CA TRP A 444 15.16 25.65 14.56
C TRP A 444 14.63 25.09 15.89
N PRO A 445 15.41 25.02 17.01
CA PRO A 445 14.86 24.54 18.28
C PRO A 445 13.74 25.44 18.82
N LEU A 446 13.80 26.75 18.57
CA LEU A 446 12.74 27.69 18.95
C LEU A 446 11.48 27.48 18.10
N TYR A 447 11.64 27.17 16.81
CA TYR A 447 10.51 26.84 15.94
C TYR A 447 9.85 25.52 16.34
N THR A 448 10.64 24.50 16.70
CA THR A 448 10.13 23.26 17.30
C THR A 448 9.33 23.55 18.57
N PHE A 449 9.90 24.33 19.50
CA PHE A 449 9.21 24.69 20.73
C PHE A 449 7.91 25.45 20.46
N ARG A 450 7.93 26.42 19.54
CA ARG A 450 6.74 27.17 19.13
C ARG A 450 5.68 26.25 18.54
N ARG A 451 6.03 25.35 17.62
CA ARG A 451 5.09 24.39 17.01
C ARG A 451 4.51 23.46 18.06
N TRP A 452 5.34 22.95 18.97
CA TRP A 452 4.89 22.14 20.09
C TRP A 452 3.91 22.91 20.99
N LEU A 453 4.21 24.17 21.33
CA LEU A 453 3.35 25.04 22.14
C LEU A 453 2.00 25.30 21.44
N LEU A 454 1.98 25.50 20.12
CA LEU A 454 0.75 25.73 19.37
C LEU A 454 -0.14 24.50 19.34
N ASN A 455 0.45 23.30 19.16
CA ASN A 455 -0.28 22.04 18.98
C ASN A 455 -0.57 21.27 20.28
N SER A 456 0.02 21.66 21.41
CA SER A 456 -0.24 21.03 22.70
C SER A 456 -1.65 21.33 23.22
N GLY A 457 -2.28 20.39 23.93
CA GLY A 457 -3.55 20.67 24.63
C GLY A 457 -3.36 21.68 25.76
N LEU A 458 -4.43 22.40 26.14
CA LEU A 458 -4.41 23.41 27.21
C LEU A 458 -3.77 22.90 28.52
N LEU A 459 -4.09 21.66 28.91
CA LEU A 459 -3.55 21.02 30.10
C LEU A 459 -2.03 20.80 30.02
N THR A 460 -1.55 20.37 28.85
CA THR A 460 -0.13 20.15 28.59
C THR A 460 0.65 21.46 28.57
N LYS A 461 0.07 22.52 27.98
CA LYS A 461 0.62 23.88 28.03
C LYS A 461 0.75 24.36 29.48
N ALA A 462 -0.31 24.20 30.28
CA ALA A 462 -0.33 24.61 31.69
C ALA A 462 0.73 23.87 32.52
N LEU A 463 0.85 22.54 32.38
CA LEU A 463 1.83 21.74 33.11
C LEU A 463 3.28 22.09 32.73
N SER A 464 3.55 22.37 31.45
CA SER A 464 4.89 22.77 31.03
C SER A 464 5.26 24.19 31.45
N ILE A 465 4.31 25.12 31.46
CA ILE A 465 4.53 26.46 32.04
C ILE A 465 4.81 26.36 33.54
N LEU A 466 4.06 25.53 34.27
CA LEU A 466 4.32 25.25 35.69
C LEU A 466 5.69 24.59 35.90
N GLY A 467 6.09 23.66 35.04
CA GLY A 467 7.41 23.02 35.08
C GLY A 467 8.56 24.00 34.82
N ILE A 468 8.41 24.91 33.86
CA ILE A 468 9.39 25.97 33.58
C ILE A 468 9.44 26.96 34.74
N ALA A 469 8.29 27.37 35.30
CA ALA A 469 8.23 28.25 36.46
C ALA A 469 8.86 27.61 37.71
N ALA A 470 8.62 26.32 37.93
CA ALA A 470 9.24 25.56 39.02
C ALA A 470 10.77 25.43 38.81
N ALA A 471 11.23 25.14 37.60
CA ALA A 471 12.65 25.08 37.27
C ALA A 471 13.34 26.47 37.38
N ALA A 472 12.64 27.54 37.04
CA ALA A 472 13.11 28.92 37.23
C ALA A 472 13.16 29.31 38.72
N ALA A 473 12.17 28.90 39.51
CA ALA A 473 12.17 29.10 40.96
C ALA A 473 13.28 28.30 41.66
N LEU A 474 13.55 27.08 41.20
CA LEU A 474 14.63 26.24 41.72
C LEU A 474 16.03 26.71 41.29
N SER A 475 16.16 27.33 40.11
CA SER A 475 17.43 27.91 39.64
C SER A 475 17.67 29.34 40.14
N GLY A 476 16.63 30.06 40.55
CA GLY A 476 16.68 31.38 41.20
C GLY A 476 17.14 31.37 42.67
N GLY A 477 17.45 30.21 43.24
CA GLY A 477 17.97 30.05 44.60
C GLY A 477 19.46 30.32 44.78
N ARG A 478 20.17 30.82 43.76
CA ARG A 478 21.54 31.34 43.90
C ARG A 478 21.52 32.86 43.80
N GLU A 479 21.83 33.48 44.94
CA GLU A 479 21.91 34.91 45.21
C GLU A 479 22.39 35.75 44.02
N VAL A 480 21.52 36.61 43.52
CA VAL A 480 21.94 37.84 42.84
C VAL A 480 21.57 39.00 43.74
N SER A 481 22.62 39.63 44.28
CA SER A 481 22.60 40.80 45.15
C SER A 481 21.55 41.84 44.76
N ILE A 482 20.75 42.21 45.75
CA ILE A 482 19.76 43.29 45.75
C ILE A 482 20.50 44.63 45.64
N ALA A 483 20.85 45.06 44.42
CA ALA A 483 21.38 46.42 44.21
C ALA A 483 21.18 47.03 42.81
N ARG A 484 20.51 46.37 41.86
CA ARG A 484 20.34 46.93 40.49
C ARG A 484 18.91 47.04 39.95
N LEU A 485 17.89 46.91 40.81
CA LEU A 485 16.47 46.98 40.40
C LEU A 485 15.77 48.32 40.69
N ALA A 486 16.51 49.40 40.95
CA ALA A 486 15.94 50.76 41.06
C ALA A 486 15.99 51.57 39.76
N GLY A 487 16.60 51.07 38.67
CA GLY A 487 16.87 51.87 37.46
C GLY A 487 15.96 51.64 36.24
N LEU A 488 15.07 50.65 36.22
CA LEU A 488 14.33 50.26 35.00
C LEU A 488 12.81 50.33 35.11
N LYS A 489 12.30 50.96 36.18
CA LYS A 489 10.86 51.24 36.35
C LYS A 489 10.37 52.47 35.55
N ALA A 490 11.24 53.10 34.75
CA ALA A 490 10.94 54.36 34.05
C ALA A 490 10.88 54.25 32.51
N MET A 491 10.89 53.05 31.91
CA MET A 491 10.89 52.91 30.43
C MET A 491 9.78 52.00 29.84
N ALA A 492 8.75 51.66 30.63
CA ALA A 492 7.65 50.81 30.17
C ALA A 492 6.26 51.45 30.42
N THR A 493 6.12 52.75 30.12
CA THR A 493 4.83 53.44 30.17
C THR A 493 4.63 54.40 28.98
N SER A 494 5.20 54.08 27.81
CA SER A 494 5.00 54.87 26.58
C SER A 494 4.98 54.03 25.29
N ALA A 495 4.34 52.86 25.32
CA ALA A 495 4.08 52.10 24.09
C ALA A 495 2.78 51.28 24.22
N PHE A 496 1.68 51.99 24.51
CA PHE A 496 0.32 51.54 24.25
C PHE A 496 -0.55 52.78 23.98
N VAL A 497 -0.38 53.33 22.77
CA VAL A 497 -1.42 53.94 21.92
C VAL A 497 -1.11 53.50 20.50
#